data_AF-A0A430H7W4-F1
#
_entry.id   AF-A0A430H7W4-F1
#
_cell.length_a   1.000
_cell.length_b   1.000
_cell.length_c   1.000
_cell.angle_alpha   90.00
_cell.angle_beta   90.00
_cell.angle_gamma   90.00
#
_symmetry.space_group_name_H-M   'P 1'
#
loop_
_entity.id
_entity.type
_entity.pdbx_description
1 polymer ?
#
loop_
_entity_poly.entity_id
_entity_poly.type
_entity_poly.pdbx_seq_one_letter_code
_entity_poly.pdbx_strand_id
1 'polypeptide(L)'
;MSGHELMTKESTHTITVIIPTFNRRVQLQKAIESVLQERRVPVLVHVFDNASTDETEAYVFSLMVQDPRVRYLRRPENIGSTGNYQDALAHVSTAYFVPLADDDWLLPDFLHDAYQILETRAEVGAAVFVTEVRDAEGVLHGTYPSPLDQFRFGLLQPREHLAEWLRHGHYVWTSILWRQETLACLGAPYLCTGLPSDVDFQAQIFCEYPVYLRNQPGAVFFAHADQASRGFNASHITSWHSVFERLDREIARKGLFSPEEYLALRAIAEKRYKGAWSAPTGVSLPDREKVIAAQVAGFRLGDWKTAFSLIEGVKVQPRSVGREVFRLPLVGRMATASVAGTAADADELLDHVVGWMKQASEAIAQLEKDADRLEQEKDEQRVQLSAEIDRLAWQRNEVALELSICRRSEADALARADTSERQFLELAQKVQRWRSHPLVKMATKLGLRRFFR
;
A
#
# COMPACT_ATOMS: atom_id res chain seq x y z
N MET A 1 -27.11 -8.39 -38.96
CA MET A 1 -27.09 -7.18 -38.10
C MET A 1 -27.09 -7.66 -36.66
N SER A 2 -25.90 -7.83 -36.08
CA SER A 2 -25.69 -8.44 -34.77
C SER A 2 -25.02 -7.46 -33.83
N GLY A 3 -25.79 -6.93 -32.89
CA GLY A 3 -25.53 -6.84 -31.43
C GLY A 3 -24.18 -6.41 -30.84
N HIS A 4 -23.17 -6.01 -31.61
CA HIS A 4 -21.82 -5.74 -31.09
C HIS A 4 -21.32 -4.29 -31.27
N GLU A 5 -22.17 -3.37 -31.73
CA GLU A 5 -21.76 -1.99 -32.09
C GLU A 5 -22.40 -0.91 -31.20
N LEU A 6 -22.73 -1.25 -29.95
CA LEU A 6 -23.22 -0.30 -28.93
C LEU A 6 -22.39 -0.42 -27.63
N MET A 7 -21.06 -0.42 -27.75
CA MET A 7 -20.22 0.18 -26.71
C MET A 7 -19.64 1.44 -27.33
N THR A 8 -20.35 2.55 -27.14
CA THR A 8 -19.85 3.87 -27.50
C THR A 8 -18.48 4.03 -26.86
N LYS A 9 -17.45 4.09 -27.69
CA LYS A 9 -16.09 4.49 -27.33
C LYS A 9 -16.22 5.82 -26.59
N GLU A 10 -16.23 5.77 -25.26
CA GLU A 10 -16.38 6.97 -24.43
C GLU A 10 -15.29 7.96 -24.80
N SER A 11 -15.67 9.24 -24.84
CA SER A 11 -14.86 10.27 -25.47
C SER A 11 -13.44 10.29 -24.91
N THR A 12 -12.46 10.57 -25.78
CA THR A 12 -11.04 10.74 -25.41
C THR A 12 -10.78 11.91 -24.45
N HIS A 13 -11.82 12.51 -23.89
CA HIS A 13 -11.78 13.70 -23.05
C HIS A 13 -12.65 13.58 -21.78
N THR A 14 -13.24 12.41 -21.52
CA THR A 14 -14.08 12.20 -20.33
C THR A 14 -13.23 11.90 -19.09
N ILE A 15 -13.68 12.41 -17.94
CA ILE A 15 -13.15 12.03 -16.62
C ILE A 15 -14.07 10.99 -15.99
N THR A 16 -13.52 9.85 -15.56
CA THR A 16 -14.23 8.92 -14.67
C THR A 16 -13.78 9.14 -13.22
N VAL A 17 -14.70 9.54 -12.36
CA VAL A 17 -14.49 9.50 -10.91
C VAL A 17 -14.95 8.13 -10.41
N ILE A 18 -13.99 7.32 -9.96
CA ILE A 18 -14.26 5.99 -9.41
C ILE A 18 -14.44 6.10 -7.90
N ILE A 19 -15.53 5.53 -7.37
CA ILE A 19 -15.87 5.61 -5.94
C ILE A 19 -16.15 4.21 -5.39
N PRO A 20 -15.13 3.54 -4.83
CA PRO A 20 -15.32 2.29 -4.10
C PRO A 20 -16.05 2.55 -2.79
N THR A 21 -17.05 1.72 -2.46
CA THR A 21 -17.85 1.91 -1.24
C THR A 21 -18.24 0.60 -0.58
N PHE A 22 -18.47 0.64 0.73
CA PHE A 22 -19.04 -0.47 1.51
C PHE A 22 -19.75 0.04 2.77
N ASN A 23 -21.08 -0.09 2.83
CA ASN A 23 -21.91 0.26 3.99
C ASN A 23 -21.72 1.71 4.49
N ARG A 24 -21.65 2.67 3.56
CA ARG A 24 -21.36 4.09 3.83
C ARG A 24 -22.28 5.02 3.07
N ARG A 25 -23.56 4.66 2.97
CA ARG A 25 -24.55 5.41 2.18
C ARG A 25 -24.54 6.93 2.42
N VAL A 26 -24.38 7.38 3.67
CA VAL A 26 -24.45 8.82 4.02
C VAL A 26 -23.23 9.57 3.53
N GLN A 27 -22.04 8.99 3.70
CA GLN A 27 -20.78 9.56 3.24
C GLN A 27 -20.73 9.57 1.71
N LEU A 28 -21.11 8.44 1.10
CA LEU A 28 -21.16 8.26 -0.34
C LEU A 28 -22.03 9.33 -1.02
N GLN A 29 -23.14 9.72 -0.39
CA GLN A 29 -23.98 10.80 -0.91
C GLN A 29 -23.18 12.09 -1.13
N LYS A 30 -22.38 12.50 -0.14
CA LYS A 30 -21.58 13.73 -0.22
C LYS A 30 -20.48 13.60 -1.29
N ALA A 31 -19.83 12.44 -1.38
CA ALA A 31 -18.83 12.16 -2.40
C ALA A 31 -19.42 12.31 -3.81
N ILE A 32 -20.55 11.63 -4.09
CA ILE A 32 -21.23 11.70 -5.39
C ILE A 32 -21.71 13.12 -5.69
N GLU A 33 -22.37 13.79 -4.74
CA GLU A 33 -22.88 15.16 -4.93
C GLU A 33 -21.75 16.14 -5.29
N SER A 34 -20.58 16.00 -4.67
CA SER A 34 -19.42 16.85 -4.97
C SER A 34 -18.96 16.75 -6.42
N VAL A 35 -18.99 15.54 -6.98
CA VAL A 35 -18.65 15.30 -8.39
C VAL A 35 -19.77 15.80 -9.31
N LEU A 36 -21.02 15.49 -8.96
CA LEU A 36 -22.19 15.87 -9.74
C LEU A 36 -22.49 17.37 -9.68
N GLN A 37 -21.73 18.20 -8.97
CA GLN A 37 -21.79 19.67 -9.10
C GLN A 37 -21.02 20.19 -10.32
N GLU A 38 -20.03 19.45 -10.84
CA GLU A 38 -19.28 19.88 -12.01
C GLU A 38 -20.15 19.81 -13.28
N ARG A 39 -20.10 20.88 -14.09
CA ARG A 39 -20.92 21.07 -15.31
C ARG A 39 -20.10 21.51 -16.52
N ARG A 40 -18.84 21.89 -16.33
CA ARG A 40 -17.98 22.52 -17.34
C ARG A 40 -17.14 21.50 -18.12
N VAL A 41 -16.96 20.29 -17.58
CA VAL A 41 -16.18 19.21 -18.21
C VAL A 41 -16.98 17.90 -18.19
N PRO A 42 -16.78 16.99 -19.17
CA PRO A 42 -17.48 15.72 -19.21
C PRO A 42 -17.00 14.79 -18.08
N VAL A 43 -17.92 14.42 -17.19
CA VAL A 43 -17.63 13.60 -16.01
C VAL A 43 -18.60 12.42 -15.94
N LEU A 44 -18.08 11.27 -15.57
CA LEU A 44 -18.81 10.07 -15.17
C LEU A 44 -18.51 9.78 -13.71
N VAL A 45 -19.54 9.46 -12.94
CA VAL A 45 -19.42 8.92 -11.58
C VAL A 45 -19.64 7.42 -11.67
N HIS A 46 -18.64 6.62 -11.30
CA HIS A 46 -18.75 5.17 -11.29
C HIS A 46 -18.56 4.64 -9.87
N VAL A 47 -19.66 4.18 -9.27
CA VAL A 47 -19.68 3.65 -7.92
C VAL A 47 -19.46 2.14 -7.96
N PHE A 48 -18.50 1.67 -7.17
CA PHE A 48 -18.16 0.25 -7.02
C PHE A 48 -18.56 -0.21 -5.60
N ASP A 49 -19.77 -0.77 -5.49
CA ASP A 49 -20.28 -1.29 -4.22
C ASP A 49 -19.72 -2.68 -3.91
N ASN A 50 -19.03 -2.79 -2.78
CA ASN A 50 -18.39 -4.02 -2.30
C ASN A 50 -19.35 -4.95 -1.55
N ALA A 51 -20.54 -5.18 -2.11
CA ALA A 51 -21.63 -5.96 -1.52
C ALA A 51 -22.23 -5.33 -0.25
N SER A 52 -22.53 -4.03 -0.28
CA SER A 52 -23.22 -3.35 0.81
C SER A 52 -24.56 -4.01 1.14
N THR A 53 -24.93 -3.91 2.40
CA THR A 53 -26.16 -4.44 3.01
C THR A 53 -27.07 -3.34 3.53
N ASP A 54 -26.64 -2.08 3.47
CA ASP A 54 -27.43 -0.89 3.79
C ASP A 54 -28.17 -0.37 2.55
N GLU A 55 -28.72 0.85 2.61
CA GLU A 55 -29.48 1.47 1.53
C GLU A 55 -28.62 1.99 0.36
N THR A 56 -27.32 1.67 0.30
CA THR A 56 -26.40 2.13 -0.74
C THR A 56 -26.92 1.82 -2.15
N GLU A 57 -27.35 0.58 -2.40
CA GLU A 57 -27.85 0.16 -3.73
C GLU A 57 -29.08 0.97 -4.16
N ALA A 58 -30.09 1.05 -3.28
CA ALA A 58 -31.31 1.79 -3.57
C ALA A 58 -31.04 3.28 -3.82
N TYR A 59 -30.11 3.87 -3.06
CA TYR A 59 -29.69 5.25 -3.22
C TYR A 59 -29.04 5.49 -4.58
N VAL A 60 -28.03 4.70 -4.97
CA VAL A 60 -27.31 4.91 -6.24
C VAL A 60 -28.22 4.65 -7.44
N PHE A 61 -29.10 3.65 -7.38
CA PHE A 61 -30.11 3.43 -8.44
C PHE A 61 -31.02 4.64 -8.62
N SER A 62 -31.45 5.27 -7.52
CA SER A 62 -32.29 6.47 -7.60
C SER A 62 -31.58 7.64 -8.30
N LEU A 63 -30.25 7.74 -8.15
CA LEU A 63 -29.43 8.75 -8.82
C LEU A 63 -29.22 8.43 -10.30
N MET A 64 -29.02 7.17 -10.67
CA MET A 64 -28.89 6.76 -12.08
C MET A 64 -30.12 7.12 -12.92
N VAL A 65 -31.31 7.10 -12.31
CA VAL A 65 -32.55 7.54 -12.96
C VAL A 65 -32.58 9.06 -13.18
N GLN A 66 -31.96 9.82 -12.27
CA GLN A 66 -31.97 11.29 -12.28
C GLN A 66 -30.83 11.90 -13.10
N ASP A 67 -29.67 11.23 -13.15
CA ASP A 67 -28.47 11.74 -13.79
C ASP A 67 -27.76 10.63 -14.59
N PRO A 68 -27.69 10.76 -15.93
CA PRO A 68 -27.09 9.73 -16.79
C PRO A 68 -25.57 9.60 -16.64
N ARG A 69 -24.93 10.49 -15.86
CA ARG A 69 -23.50 10.42 -15.56
C ARG A 69 -23.18 9.41 -14.47
N VAL A 70 -24.18 8.92 -13.73
CA VAL A 70 -23.99 7.97 -12.64
C VAL A 70 -24.06 6.54 -13.16
N ARG A 71 -23.08 5.73 -12.75
CA ARG A 71 -22.97 4.30 -13.04
C ARG A 71 -22.74 3.53 -11.75
N TYR A 72 -23.24 2.30 -11.73
CA TYR A 72 -23.20 1.45 -10.56
C TYR A 72 -22.75 0.05 -10.92
N LEU A 73 -21.77 -0.46 -10.17
CA LEU A 73 -21.35 -1.84 -10.20
C LEU A 73 -21.36 -2.37 -8.77
N ARG A 74 -22.21 -3.36 -8.51
CA ARG A 74 -22.27 -4.05 -7.22
C ARG A 74 -21.65 -5.44 -7.31
N ARG A 75 -20.74 -5.72 -6.38
CA ARG A 75 -20.11 -7.04 -6.23
C ARG A 75 -21.04 -8.01 -5.50
N PRO A 76 -20.96 -9.32 -5.79
CA PRO A 76 -21.77 -10.33 -5.10
C PRO A 76 -21.31 -10.56 -3.65
N GLU A 77 -20.04 -10.30 -3.36
CA GLU A 77 -19.42 -10.45 -2.04
C GLU A 77 -18.38 -9.35 -1.79
N ASN A 78 -18.05 -9.11 -0.52
CA ASN A 78 -17.04 -8.13 -0.13
C ASN A 78 -15.63 -8.72 -0.32
N ILE A 79 -14.86 -8.13 -1.24
CA ILE A 79 -13.49 -8.55 -1.60
C ILE A 79 -12.40 -7.73 -0.90
N GLY A 80 -12.76 -6.97 0.13
CA GLY A 80 -11.89 -6.01 0.81
C GLY A 80 -11.69 -4.70 0.04
N SER A 81 -11.22 -3.66 0.74
CA SER A 81 -11.07 -2.31 0.18
C SER A 81 -10.07 -2.26 -0.99
N THR A 82 -8.86 -2.80 -0.82
CA THR A 82 -7.85 -2.84 -1.87
C THR A 82 -8.32 -3.60 -3.11
N GLY A 83 -9.04 -4.71 -2.93
CA GLY A 83 -9.65 -5.48 -4.02
C GLY A 83 -10.69 -4.66 -4.79
N ASN A 84 -11.50 -3.88 -4.07
CA ASN A 84 -12.51 -3.02 -4.68
C ASN A 84 -11.87 -1.85 -5.47
N TYR A 85 -10.82 -1.21 -4.94
CA TYR A 85 -10.06 -0.20 -5.69
C TYR A 85 -9.35 -0.78 -6.92
N GLN A 86 -8.74 -1.96 -6.78
CA GLN A 86 -8.08 -2.67 -7.89
C GLN A 86 -9.06 -2.92 -9.04
N ASP A 87 -10.27 -3.36 -8.70
CA ASP A 87 -11.33 -3.60 -9.64
C ASP A 87 -11.86 -2.30 -10.28
N ALA A 88 -12.04 -1.25 -9.46
CA ALA A 88 -12.45 0.06 -9.94
C ALA A 88 -11.48 0.65 -10.98
N LEU A 89 -10.16 0.56 -10.71
CA LEU A 89 -9.11 0.99 -11.62
C LEU A 89 -9.11 0.16 -12.93
N ALA A 90 -9.42 -1.13 -12.87
CA ALA A 90 -9.51 -1.98 -14.05
C ALA A 90 -10.67 -1.63 -15.00
N HIS A 91 -11.69 -0.92 -14.49
CA HIS A 91 -12.83 -0.45 -15.28
C HIS A 91 -12.64 0.97 -15.85
N VAL A 92 -11.51 1.63 -15.57
CA VAL A 92 -11.21 2.95 -16.14
C VAL A 92 -10.88 2.79 -17.63
N SER A 93 -11.78 3.29 -18.48
CA SER A 93 -11.64 3.28 -19.94
C SER A 93 -11.67 4.68 -20.57
N THR A 94 -11.92 5.72 -19.77
CA THR A 94 -11.91 7.12 -20.20
C THR A 94 -10.50 7.69 -20.16
N ALA A 95 -10.27 8.83 -20.82
CA ALA A 95 -8.93 9.44 -20.90
C ALA A 95 -8.36 9.90 -19.55
N TYR A 96 -9.24 10.27 -18.62
CA TYR A 96 -8.85 10.75 -17.30
C TYR A 96 -9.62 10.02 -16.20
N PHE A 97 -9.03 9.96 -15.01
CA PHE A 97 -9.70 9.41 -13.83
C PHE A 97 -9.26 10.04 -12.51
N VAL A 98 -10.14 9.95 -11.51
CA VAL A 98 -9.89 10.31 -10.11
C VAL A 98 -10.38 9.16 -9.23
N PRO A 99 -9.51 8.54 -8.41
CA PRO A 99 -9.93 7.72 -7.29
C PRO A 99 -10.47 8.62 -6.18
N LEU A 100 -11.75 8.48 -5.82
CA LEU A 100 -12.37 9.24 -4.73
C LEU A 100 -12.86 8.26 -3.65
N ALA A 101 -12.36 8.43 -2.43
CA ALA A 101 -12.88 7.69 -1.28
C ALA A 101 -14.32 8.09 -0.99
N ASP A 102 -15.14 7.14 -0.53
CA ASP A 102 -16.56 7.36 -0.29
C ASP A 102 -16.85 8.24 0.93
N ASP A 103 -15.84 8.56 1.75
CA ASP A 103 -15.89 9.48 2.89
C ASP A 103 -15.23 10.84 2.65
N ASP A 104 -14.62 11.05 1.48
CA ASP A 104 -14.05 12.32 1.05
C ASP A 104 -15.00 13.06 0.09
N TRP A 105 -14.63 14.29 -0.30
CA TRP A 105 -15.35 15.01 -1.36
C TRP A 105 -14.44 15.96 -2.13
N LEU A 106 -14.78 16.19 -3.40
CA LEU A 106 -14.08 17.15 -4.25
C LEU A 106 -14.54 18.58 -3.94
N LEU A 107 -13.62 19.53 -4.07
CA LEU A 107 -13.95 20.95 -3.97
C LEU A 107 -14.35 21.50 -5.34
N PRO A 108 -15.13 22.61 -5.39
CA PRO A 108 -15.44 23.29 -6.64
C PRO A 108 -14.17 23.60 -7.44
N ASP A 109 -14.29 23.60 -8.75
CA ASP A 109 -13.22 23.95 -9.72
C ASP A 109 -12.13 22.89 -9.91
N PHE A 110 -11.94 21.95 -8.98
CA PHE A 110 -10.90 20.92 -9.10
C PHE A 110 -10.93 20.18 -10.45
N LEU A 111 -12.06 19.56 -10.80
CA LEU A 111 -12.16 18.74 -12.01
C LEU A 111 -11.96 19.58 -13.27
N HIS A 112 -12.51 20.79 -13.32
CA HIS A 112 -12.35 21.71 -14.45
C HIS A 112 -10.90 22.18 -14.61
N ASP A 113 -10.29 22.68 -13.54
CA ASP A 113 -8.94 23.24 -13.56
C ASP A 113 -7.91 22.13 -13.84
N ALA A 114 -8.06 20.98 -13.19
CA ALA A 114 -7.18 19.82 -13.42
C ALA A 114 -7.28 19.32 -14.86
N TYR A 115 -8.50 19.25 -15.41
CA TYR A 115 -8.72 18.90 -16.82
C TYR A 115 -8.00 19.87 -17.75
N GLN A 116 -8.17 21.19 -17.57
CA GLN A 116 -7.49 22.20 -18.39
C GLN A 116 -5.97 22.08 -18.33
N ILE A 117 -5.41 21.81 -17.15
CA ILE A 117 -3.97 21.60 -16.98
C ILE A 117 -3.51 20.42 -17.83
N LEU A 118 -4.21 19.29 -17.78
CA LEU A 118 -3.84 18.11 -18.58
C LEU A 118 -4.08 18.34 -20.07
N GLU A 119 -5.20 18.92 -20.49
CA GLU A 119 -5.46 19.21 -21.91
C GLU A 119 -4.41 20.13 -22.54
N THR A 120 -3.86 21.07 -21.78
CA THR A 120 -2.85 22.02 -22.28
C THR A 120 -1.40 21.50 -22.16
N ARG A 121 -1.18 20.36 -21.50
CA ARG A 121 0.15 19.80 -21.21
C ARG A 121 0.17 18.29 -21.41
N ALA A 122 0.40 17.88 -22.65
CA ALA A 122 0.42 16.46 -23.04
C ALA A 122 1.50 15.67 -22.29
N GLU A 123 2.60 16.30 -21.87
CA GLU A 123 3.71 15.69 -21.15
C GLU A 123 3.40 15.37 -19.67
N VAL A 124 2.35 15.98 -19.11
CA VAL A 124 2.00 15.82 -17.68
C VAL A 124 1.13 14.58 -17.51
N GLY A 125 1.55 13.65 -16.64
CA GLY A 125 0.77 12.45 -16.32
C GLY A 125 -0.33 12.68 -15.29
N ALA A 126 -0.15 13.66 -14.40
CA ALA A 126 -1.10 13.96 -13.34
C ALA A 126 -1.13 15.45 -12.95
N ALA A 127 -2.34 15.96 -12.68
CA ALA A 127 -2.56 17.27 -12.09
C ALA A 127 -2.92 17.08 -10.60
N VAL A 128 -2.03 17.52 -9.72
CA VAL A 128 -2.10 17.33 -8.27
C VAL A 128 -2.54 18.64 -7.62
N PHE A 129 -3.57 18.58 -6.77
CA PHE A 129 -4.06 19.73 -6.01
C PHE A 129 -3.77 19.54 -4.52
N VAL A 130 -3.90 20.60 -3.74
CA VAL A 130 -3.83 20.49 -2.29
C VAL A 130 -5.08 19.75 -1.79
N THR A 131 -4.91 18.82 -0.87
CA THR A 131 -6.02 18.24 -0.10
C THR A 131 -6.07 18.88 1.26
N GLU A 132 -7.25 19.30 1.70
CA GLU A 132 -7.48 19.78 3.06
C GLU A 132 -7.90 18.62 3.97
N VAL A 133 -7.34 18.56 5.17
CA VAL A 133 -7.77 17.59 6.19
C VAL A 133 -8.77 18.29 7.11
N ARG A 134 -10.05 17.89 7.06
CA ARG A 134 -11.12 18.53 7.86
C ARG A 134 -11.94 17.53 8.67
N ASP A 135 -12.39 17.94 9.85
CA ASP A 135 -13.32 17.15 10.68
C ASP A 135 -14.80 17.44 10.38
N ALA A 136 -15.70 16.87 11.20
CA ALA A 136 -17.15 17.00 11.07
C ALA A 136 -17.64 18.44 11.25
N GLU A 137 -16.95 19.22 12.07
CA GLU A 137 -17.21 20.64 12.31
C GLU A 137 -16.62 21.54 11.20
N GLY A 138 -15.89 20.95 10.25
CA GLY A 138 -15.25 21.64 9.14
C GLY A 138 -13.93 22.31 9.50
N VAL A 139 -13.37 22.03 10.69
CA VAL A 139 -12.09 22.59 11.15
C VAL A 139 -10.95 22.00 10.33
N LEU A 140 -10.07 22.87 9.83
CA LEU A 140 -8.87 22.47 9.10
C LEU A 140 -7.78 22.02 10.08
N HIS A 141 -7.38 20.75 9.99
CA HIS A 141 -6.31 20.15 10.79
C HIS A 141 -4.95 20.17 10.07
N GLY A 142 -4.95 20.26 8.74
CA GLY A 142 -3.72 20.24 7.95
C GLY A 142 -3.99 20.10 6.46
N THR A 143 -2.93 19.87 5.69
CA THR A 143 -3.02 19.67 4.23
C THR A 143 -2.17 18.51 3.76
N TYR A 144 -2.44 18.06 2.54
CA TYR A 144 -1.49 17.30 1.73
C TYR A 144 -1.25 18.04 0.42
N PRO A 145 0.01 18.29 0.01
CA PRO A 145 1.22 18.07 0.81
C PRO A 145 1.29 18.94 2.08
N SER A 146 2.22 18.62 2.99
CA SER A 146 2.50 19.40 4.19
C SER A 146 3.98 19.35 4.60
N PRO A 147 4.56 20.48 5.07
CA PRO A 147 3.96 21.82 5.05
C PRO A 147 4.06 22.43 3.63
N LEU A 148 3.07 23.24 3.23
CA LEU A 148 2.94 23.73 1.84
C LEU A 148 4.11 24.61 1.38
N ASP A 149 4.78 25.31 2.30
CA ASP A 149 5.91 26.21 2.03
C ASP A 149 7.20 25.46 1.67
N GLN A 150 7.23 24.14 1.85
CA GLN A 150 8.36 23.28 1.48
C GLN A 150 8.22 22.66 0.07
N PHE A 151 7.11 22.92 -0.62
CA PHE A 151 6.84 22.39 -1.95
C PHE A 151 6.91 23.46 -3.03
N ARG A 152 7.41 23.08 -4.20
CA ARG A 152 7.32 23.92 -5.39
C ARG A 152 6.00 23.67 -6.10
N PHE A 153 5.41 24.72 -6.66
CA PHE A 153 4.16 24.64 -7.41
C PHE A 153 4.38 24.95 -8.89
N GLY A 154 3.59 24.31 -9.74
CA GLY A 154 3.71 24.37 -11.20
C GLY A 154 4.09 23.02 -11.79
N LEU A 155 4.67 23.05 -13.00
CA LEU A 155 5.19 21.87 -13.68
C LEU A 155 6.49 21.41 -13.01
N LEU A 156 6.52 20.14 -12.59
CA LEU A 156 7.68 19.51 -11.97
C LEU A 156 8.07 18.26 -12.73
N GLN A 157 9.36 18.10 -13.00
CA GLN A 157 9.93 16.90 -13.61
C GLN A 157 10.00 15.74 -12.60
N PRO A 158 9.99 14.46 -13.05
CA PRO A 158 10.07 13.27 -12.19
C PRO A 158 11.04 13.40 -11.02
N ARG A 159 12.29 13.77 -11.30
CA ARG A 159 13.33 13.96 -10.28
C ARG A 159 12.95 15.03 -9.23
N GLU A 160 12.33 16.12 -9.63
CA GLU A 160 12.04 17.27 -8.78
C GLU A 160 10.95 16.97 -7.77
N HIS A 161 9.79 16.50 -8.23
CA HIS A 161 8.66 16.21 -7.35
C HIS A 161 8.90 14.94 -6.53
N LEU A 162 9.62 13.95 -7.05
CA LEU A 162 9.95 12.74 -6.30
C LEU A 162 10.95 13.03 -5.16
N ALA A 163 11.86 13.99 -5.34
CA ALA A 163 12.74 14.43 -4.27
C ALA A 163 11.96 15.13 -3.14
N GLU A 164 10.97 15.96 -3.47
CA GLU A 164 10.08 16.61 -2.50
C GLU A 164 9.17 15.57 -1.80
N TRP A 165 8.64 14.62 -2.56
CA TRP A 165 7.84 13.51 -2.05
C TRP A 165 8.61 12.64 -1.05
N LEU A 166 9.87 12.32 -1.37
CA LEU A 166 10.77 11.58 -0.48
C LEU A 166 11.08 12.38 0.80
N ARG A 167 11.27 13.70 0.71
CA ARG A 167 11.56 14.54 1.88
C ARG A 167 10.35 14.78 2.78
N HIS A 168 9.21 15.09 2.19
CA HIS A 168 8.10 15.71 2.92
C HIS A 168 6.86 14.82 3.04
N GLY A 169 6.59 13.95 2.06
CA GLY A 169 5.44 13.06 2.12
C GLY A 169 4.77 12.86 0.78
N HIS A 170 3.84 11.91 0.75
CA HIS A 170 2.98 11.66 -0.40
C HIS A 170 1.83 12.66 -0.47
N TYR A 171 1.12 12.64 -1.60
CA TYR A 171 -0.11 13.38 -1.81
C TYR A 171 -1.32 12.48 -1.56
N VAL A 172 -2.50 13.06 -1.36
CA VAL A 172 -3.75 12.29 -1.30
C VAL A 172 -4.32 12.18 -2.71
N TRP A 173 -4.49 10.95 -3.19
CA TRP A 173 -4.91 10.67 -4.57
C TRP A 173 -6.31 11.21 -4.93
N THR A 174 -7.15 11.52 -3.93
CA THR A 174 -8.48 12.12 -4.10
C THR A 174 -8.43 13.49 -4.77
N SER A 175 -7.32 14.21 -4.60
CA SER A 175 -7.08 15.53 -5.21
C SER A 175 -6.21 15.46 -6.48
N ILE A 176 -6.14 14.29 -7.11
CA ILE A 176 -5.28 14.07 -8.28
C ILE A 176 -6.11 13.60 -9.46
N LEU A 177 -6.04 14.35 -10.55
CA LEU A 177 -6.54 13.91 -11.84
C LEU A 177 -5.40 13.24 -12.61
N TRP A 178 -5.61 11.98 -12.99
CA TRP A 178 -4.63 11.17 -13.69
C TRP A 178 -5.01 11.00 -15.16
N ARG A 179 -4.01 10.93 -16.05
CA ARG A 179 -4.22 10.34 -17.38
C ARG A 179 -4.36 8.83 -17.26
N GLN A 180 -5.28 8.24 -18.00
CA GLN A 180 -5.49 6.78 -18.01
C GLN A 180 -4.22 6.00 -18.39
N GLU A 181 -3.42 6.53 -19.33
CA GLU A 181 -2.19 5.88 -19.78
C GLU A 181 -1.15 5.69 -18.67
N THR A 182 -1.23 6.45 -17.57
CA THR A 182 -0.36 6.26 -16.40
C THR A 182 -0.56 4.90 -15.75
N LEU A 183 -1.71 4.25 -15.93
CA LEU A 183 -1.96 2.89 -15.44
C LEU A 183 -1.00 1.86 -16.05
N ALA A 184 -0.41 2.13 -17.21
CA ALA A 184 0.59 1.27 -17.83
C ALA A 184 1.88 1.14 -16.97
N CYS A 185 2.17 2.10 -16.08
CA CYS A 185 3.32 2.06 -15.19
C CYS A 185 3.24 0.96 -14.12
N LEU A 186 2.03 0.55 -13.75
CA LEU A 186 1.80 -0.26 -12.56
C LEU A 186 1.91 -1.76 -12.86
N GLY A 187 1.47 -2.18 -14.05
CA GLY A 187 1.25 -3.58 -14.38
C GLY A 187 0.12 -4.20 -13.53
N ALA A 188 -0.71 -5.07 -14.10
CA ALA A 188 -1.74 -5.74 -13.31
C ALA A 188 -1.13 -6.86 -12.43
N PRO A 189 -1.51 -7.00 -11.15
CA PRO A 189 -2.45 -6.15 -10.41
C PRO A 189 -1.84 -4.79 -10.01
N TYR A 190 -2.65 -3.73 -10.14
CA TYR A 190 -2.29 -2.33 -9.95
C TYR A 190 -1.96 -1.97 -8.49
N LEU A 191 -2.61 -2.64 -7.53
CA LEU A 191 -2.43 -2.45 -6.09
C LEU A 191 -1.96 -3.76 -5.46
N CYS A 192 -0.73 -3.79 -4.94
CA CYS A 192 -0.10 -5.01 -4.43
C CYS A 192 0.61 -4.85 -3.08
N THR A 193 0.63 -3.64 -2.51
CA THR A 193 1.37 -3.34 -1.29
C THR A 193 0.47 -3.20 -0.06
N GLY A 194 -0.82 -3.54 -0.13
CA GLY A 194 -1.72 -3.48 1.03
C GLY A 194 -2.30 -2.08 1.26
N LEU A 195 -2.31 -1.59 2.50
CA LEU A 195 -2.93 -0.29 2.80
C LEU A 195 -2.28 0.91 2.07
N PRO A 196 -0.94 1.07 2.01
CA PRO A 196 -0.30 2.19 1.31
C PRO A 196 -0.22 1.95 -0.21
N SER A 197 -1.20 1.26 -0.80
CA SER A 197 -1.20 0.99 -2.25
C SER A 197 -1.39 2.27 -3.07
N ASP A 198 -2.06 3.28 -2.54
CA ASP A 198 -2.16 4.63 -3.12
C ASP A 198 -0.80 5.35 -3.16
N VAL A 199 0.06 5.10 -2.17
CA VAL A 199 1.44 5.62 -2.11
C VAL A 199 2.34 4.86 -3.10
N ASP A 200 2.20 3.55 -3.20
CA ASP A 200 2.91 2.72 -4.21
C ASP A 200 2.50 3.11 -5.64
N PHE A 201 1.21 3.39 -5.83
CA PHE A 201 0.64 3.87 -7.09
C PHE A 201 1.31 5.17 -7.52
N GLN A 202 1.40 6.14 -6.60
CA GLN A 202 2.12 7.40 -6.82
C GLN A 202 3.59 7.16 -7.16
N ALA A 203 4.31 6.38 -6.34
CA ALA A 203 5.73 6.12 -6.51
C ALA A 203 6.08 5.62 -7.92
N GLN A 204 5.31 4.68 -8.45
CA GLN A 204 5.55 4.11 -9.78
C GLN A 204 5.29 5.11 -10.91
N ILE A 205 4.17 5.83 -10.85
CA ILE A 205 3.82 6.80 -11.90
C ILE A 205 4.75 8.02 -11.85
N PHE A 206 5.09 8.48 -10.66
CA PHE A 206 5.91 9.66 -10.44
C PHE A 206 7.37 9.48 -10.85
N CYS A 207 7.85 8.24 -10.94
CA CYS A 207 9.15 7.96 -11.54
C CYS A 207 9.15 8.15 -13.07
N GLU A 208 7.98 8.16 -13.73
CA GLU A 208 7.87 8.21 -15.19
C GLU A 208 7.41 9.57 -15.70
N TYR A 209 6.38 10.15 -15.08
CA TYR A 209 5.71 11.32 -15.63
C TYR A 209 6.03 12.61 -14.85
N PRO A 210 6.22 13.74 -15.56
CA PRO A 210 6.04 15.06 -15.00
C PRO A 210 4.65 15.21 -14.37
N VAL A 211 4.57 16.00 -13.30
CA VAL A 211 3.32 16.36 -12.64
C VAL A 211 3.14 17.87 -12.64
N TYR A 212 1.89 18.32 -12.57
CA TYR A 212 1.59 19.71 -12.29
C TYR A 212 1.02 19.82 -10.88
N LEU A 213 1.75 20.46 -9.95
CA LEU A 213 1.29 20.68 -8.59
C LEU A 213 0.67 22.07 -8.45
N ARG A 214 -0.62 22.13 -8.11
CA ARG A 214 -1.40 23.36 -7.98
C ARG A 214 -1.56 23.72 -6.50
N ASN A 215 -1.18 24.96 -6.13
CA ASN A 215 -1.42 25.50 -4.79
C ASN A 215 -2.87 25.97 -4.62
N GLN A 216 -3.80 25.04 -4.75
CA GLN A 216 -5.23 25.27 -4.63
C GLN A 216 -5.86 24.01 -4.05
N PRO A 217 -6.73 24.12 -3.04
CA PRO A 217 -7.50 22.98 -2.54
C PRO A 217 -8.35 22.35 -3.66
N GLY A 218 -8.19 21.05 -3.89
CA GLY A 218 -8.97 20.29 -4.87
C GLY A 218 -9.93 19.29 -4.24
N ALA A 219 -9.67 18.85 -3.01
CA ALA A 219 -10.51 17.93 -2.28
C ALA A 219 -10.38 18.13 -0.77
N VAL A 220 -11.32 17.55 -0.04
CA VAL A 220 -11.25 17.40 1.41
C VAL A 220 -11.11 15.93 1.76
N PHE A 221 -10.08 15.64 2.53
CA PHE A 221 -9.91 14.39 3.25
C PHE A 221 -10.63 14.50 4.61
N PHE A 222 -11.62 13.65 4.84
CA PHE A 222 -12.48 13.77 6.01
C PHE A 222 -11.93 13.04 7.23
N ALA A 223 -11.44 13.78 8.22
CA ALA A 223 -10.89 13.27 9.49
C ALA A 223 -11.98 12.69 10.42
N HIS A 224 -12.04 11.37 10.58
CA HIS A 224 -12.95 10.70 11.51
C HIS A 224 -12.34 9.48 12.23
N ALA A 225 -13.02 8.96 13.26
CA ALA A 225 -12.52 7.88 14.13
C ALA A 225 -12.27 6.55 13.39
N ASP A 226 -13.20 6.16 12.51
CA ASP A 226 -13.21 4.87 11.81
C ASP A 226 -12.36 4.83 10.52
N GLN A 227 -11.33 5.68 10.43
CA GLN A 227 -10.45 5.71 9.28
C GLN A 227 -9.52 4.49 9.26
N ALA A 228 -9.36 3.88 8.08
CA ALA A 228 -8.44 2.77 7.89
C ALA A 228 -6.98 3.16 8.21
N SER A 229 -6.61 4.44 8.04
CA SER A 229 -5.27 4.98 8.29
C SER A 229 -4.95 5.27 9.76
N ARG A 230 -5.92 5.18 10.69
CA ARG A 230 -5.71 5.50 12.12
C ARG A 230 -5.12 4.36 12.97
N GLY A 231 -4.98 3.16 12.42
CA GLY A 231 -4.42 2.01 13.12
C GLY A 231 -3.14 1.52 12.48
N PHE A 232 -2.03 1.50 13.22
CA PHE A 232 -0.80 0.88 12.75
C PHE A 232 -0.73 -0.58 13.23
N ASN A 233 -0.31 -1.53 12.39
CA ASN A 233 -0.18 -2.94 12.78
C ASN A 233 0.95 -3.63 11.97
N ALA A 234 1.24 -4.91 12.25
CA ALA A 234 2.29 -5.65 11.56
C ALA A 234 2.13 -5.67 10.03
N SER A 235 0.90 -5.78 9.51
CA SER A 235 0.67 -5.74 8.06
C SER A 235 1.00 -4.39 7.45
N HIS A 236 0.83 -3.28 8.18
CA HIS A 236 1.25 -1.96 7.70
C HIS A 236 2.76 -1.87 7.51
N ILE A 237 3.55 -2.43 8.42
CA ILE A 237 5.01 -2.41 8.32
C ILE A 237 5.47 -3.18 7.09
N THR A 238 4.96 -4.41 6.92
CA THR A 238 5.27 -5.23 5.74
C THR A 238 4.85 -4.54 4.45
N SER A 239 3.68 -3.90 4.45
CA SER A 239 3.17 -3.12 3.32
C SER A 239 4.13 -1.99 2.92
N TRP A 240 4.57 -1.17 3.89
CA TRP A 240 5.51 -0.07 3.64
C TRP A 240 6.89 -0.56 3.20
N HIS A 241 7.36 -1.69 3.72
CA HIS A 241 8.59 -2.30 3.25
C HIS A 241 8.50 -2.66 1.75
N SER A 242 7.38 -3.28 1.32
CA SER A 242 7.16 -3.58 -0.09
C SER A 242 7.07 -2.34 -0.98
N VAL A 243 6.48 -1.23 -0.49
CA VAL A 243 6.50 0.06 -1.19
C VAL A 243 7.94 0.52 -1.44
N PHE A 244 8.79 0.43 -0.41
CA PHE A 244 10.18 0.86 -0.53
C PHE A 244 11.01 -0.03 -1.44
N GLU A 245 10.87 -1.35 -1.36
CA GLU A 245 11.56 -2.26 -2.28
C GLU A 245 11.18 -1.96 -3.74
N ARG A 246 9.91 -1.64 -3.99
CA ARG A 246 9.46 -1.26 -5.33
C ARG A 246 10.03 0.09 -5.76
N LEU A 247 9.97 1.09 -4.88
CA LEU A 247 10.54 2.41 -5.12
C LEU A 247 12.04 2.34 -5.44
N ASP A 248 12.79 1.53 -4.69
CA ASP A 248 14.22 1.31 -4.92
C ASP A 248 14.49 0.77 -6.33
N ARG A 249 13.67 -0.20 -6.79
CA ARG A 249 13.77 -0.74 -8.15
C ARG A 249 13.43 0.29 -9.22
N GLU A 250 12.34 1.04 -9.06
CA GLU A 250 11.90 2.01 -10.07
C GLU A 250 12.88 3.18 -10.21
N ILE A 251 13.41 3.69 -9.09
CA ILE A 251 14.42 4.75 -9.11
C ILE A 251 15.71 4.26 -9.74
N ALA A 252 16.17 3.06 -9.40
CA ALA A 252 17.36 2.47 -10.03
C ALA A 252 17.17 2.25 -11.53
N ARG A 253 15.99 1.77 -11.95
CA ARG A 253 15.65 1.53 -13.36
C ARG A 253 15.63 2.84 -14.17
N LYS A 254 15.11 3.92 -13.60
CA LYS A 254 14.99 5.22 -14.28
C LYS A 254 16.23 6.08 -14.19
N GLY A 255 17.11 5.83 -13.21
CA GLY A 255 18.34 6.62 -13.02
C GLY A 255 18.07 8.07 -12.64
N LEU A 256 16.98 8.33 -11.88
CA LEU A 256 16.54 9.69 -11.53
C LEU A 256 17.50 10.41 -10.57
N PHE A 257 18.25 9.65 -9.78
CA PHE A 257 19.16 10.14 -8.74
C PHE A 257 20.48 9.37 -8.81
N SER A 258 21.57 10.00 -8.33
CA SER A 258 22.76 9.22 -8.02
C SER A 258 22.49 8.29 -6.82
N PRO A 259 23.22 7.18 -6.66
CA PRO A 259 23.05 6.30 -5.50
C PRO A 259 23.17 7.02 -4.15
N GLU A 260 24.13 7.94 -4.02
CA GLU A 260 24.34 8.72 -2.79
C GLU A 260 23.17 9.68 -2.51
N GLU A 261 22.70 10.41 -3.52
CA GLU A 261 21.55 11.32 -3.40
C GLU A 261 20.29 10.54 -3.02
N TYR A 262 20.05 9.41 -3.68
CA TYR A 262 18.89 8.58 -3.40
C TYR A 262 18.93 8.01 -1.97
N LEU A 263 20.05 7.43 -1.54
CA LEU A 263 20.16 6.86 -0.19
C LEU A 263 19.91 7.91 0.90
N ALA A 264 20.39 9.15 0.71
CA ALA A 264 20.10 10.25 1.63
C ALA A 264 18.60 10.60 1.68
N LEU A 265 17.94 10.72 0.53
CA LEU A 265 16.50 10.97 0.43
C LEU A 265 15.66 9.81 1.01
N ARG A 266 16.06 8.59 0.68
CA ARG A 266 15.43 7.34 1.11
C ARG A 266 15.48 7.18 2.62
N ALA A 267 16.59 7.58 3.26
CA ALA A 267 16.72 7.60 4.72
C ALA A 267 15.79 8.62 5.40
N ILE A 268 15.58 9.80 4.79
CA ILE A 268 14.61 10.80 5.29
C ILE A 268 13.20 10.23 5.24
N ALA A 269 12.81 9.65 4.10
CA ALA A 269 11.50 9.01 3.94
C ALA A 269 11.31 7.91 4.99
N GLU A 270 12.31 7.04 5.17
CA GLU A 270 12.27 5.94 6.14
C GLU A 270 12.09 6.43 7.57
N LYS A 271 12.82 7.48 7.96
CA LYS A 271 12.70 8.09 9.30
C LYS A 271 11.30 8.66 9.53
N ARG A 272 10.74 9.35 8.53
CA ARG A 272 9.38 9.90 8.59
C ARG A 272 8.35 8.80 8.83
N TYR A 273 8.42 7.72 8.06
CA TYR A 273 7.46 6.62 8.19
C TYR A 273 7.68 5.85 9.50
N LYS A 274 8.92 5.60 9.93
CA LYS A 274 9.22 5.05 11.27
C LYS A 274 8.61 5.89 12.41
N GLY A 275 8.60 7.22 12.27
CA GLY A 275 7.92 8.12 13.21
C GLY A 275 6.39 7.90 13.23
N ALA A 276 5.76 7.72 12.07
CA ALA A 276 4.34 7.38 11.99
C ALA A 276 4.02 5.99 12.57
N TRP A 277 4.98 5.06 12.52
CA TRP A 277 4.84 3.71 13.09
C TRP A 277 4.75 3.72 14.62
N SER A 278 5.26 4.78 15.27
CA SER A 278 5.22 4.99 16.73
C SER A 278 3.88 5.47 17.31
N ALA A 279 2.85 5.63 16.48
CA ALA A 279 1.50 5.94 16.93
C ALA A 279 0.84 4.71 17.60
N PRO A 280 0.14 4.87 18.74
CA PRO A 280 -0.38 3.75 19.50
C PRO A 280 -1.36 2.93 18.66
N THR A 281 -1.06 1.65 18.51
CA THR A 281 -1.92 0.68 17.84
C THR A 281 -3.20 0.50 18.67
N GLY A 282 -4.39 0.73 18.10
CA GLY A 282 -5.66 0.48 18.79
C GLY A 282 -5.94 -1.00 19.10
N VAL A 283 -5.04 -1.91 18.71
CA VAL A 283 -5.16 -3.37 18.85
C VAL A 283 -3.82 -3.96 19.31
N SER A 284 -3.84 -4.77 20.37
CA SER A 284 -2.66 -5.52 20.83
C SER A 284 -2.36 -6.66 19.84
N LEU A 285 -1.17 -6.64 19.24
CA LEU A 285 -0.69 -7.74 18.39
C LEU A 285 -0.25 -8.97 19.22
N PRO A 286 -0.19 -10.18 18.65
CA PRO A 286 0.54 -11.32 19.22
C PRO A 286 2.07 -11.12 19.15
N ASP A 287 2.83 -11.65 20.12
CA ASP A 287 4.28 -11.38 20.25
C ASP A 287 5.12 -11.80 19.05
N ARG A 288 4.75 -12.90 18.38
CA ARG A 288 5.41 -13.36 17.16
C ARG A 288 5.28 -12.36 16.00
N GLU A 289 4.10 -11.75 15.85
CA GLU A 289 3.84 -10.76 14.80
C GLU A 289 4.57 -9.45 15.07
N LYS A 290 4.74 -9.09 16.35
CA LYS A 290 5.53 -7.93 16.78
C LYS A 290 7.01 -8.06 16.40
N VAL A 291 7.60 -9.23 16.60
CA VAL A 291 9.02 -9.50 16.27
C VAL A 291 9.24 -9.46 14.76
N ILE A 292 8.35 -10.08 13.97
CA ILE A 292 8.41 -10.04 12.50
C ILE A 292 8.27 -8.60 12.01
N ALA A 293 7.31 -7.85 12.55
CA ALA A 293 7.11 -6.44 12.23
C ALA A 293 8.36 -5.60 12.54
N ALA A 294 8.97 -5.76 13.72
CA ALA A 294 10.19 -5.04 14.08
C ALA A 294 11.35 -5.36 13.12
N GLN A 295 11.51 -6.63 12.73
CA GLN A 295 12.54 -7.07 11.80
C GLN A 295 12.34 -6.51 10.39
N VAL A 296 11.10 -6.49 9.88
CA VAL A 296 10.76 -5.94 8.54
C VAL A 296 10.85 -4.41 8.50
N ALA A 297 10.55 -3.73 9.61
CA ALA A 297 10.76 -2.29 9.79
C ALA A 297 12.25 -1.89 9.85
N GLY A 298 13.17 -2.86 9.88
CA GLY A 298 14.60 -2.61 9.97
C GLY A 298 15.07 -2.17 11.35
N PHE A 299 14.32 -2.49 12.42
CA PHE A 299 14.82 -2.35 13.78
C PHE A 299 15.92 -3.39 14.04
N ARG A 300 17.04 -2.96 14.61
CA ARG A 300 18.14 -3.85 14.98
C ARG A 300 17.91 -4.42 16.38
N LEU A 301 18.46 -5.61 16.64
CA LEU A 301 18.62 -6.15 17.99
C LEU A 301 19.32 -5.09 18.86
N GLY A 302 18.60 -4.50 19.83
CA GLY A 302 19.10 -3.42 20.69
C GLY A 302 18.16 -2.21 20.81
N ASP A 303 17.32 -1.97 19.80
CA ASP A 303 16.32 -0.88 19.81
C ASP A 303 14.98 -1.33 20.43
N TRP A 304 15.05 -2.37 21.27
CA TRP A 304 13.91 -3.10 21.79
C TRP A 304 13.02 -2.23 22.65
N LYS A 305 13.55 -1.22 23.34
CA LYS A 305 12.74 -0.32 24.17
C LYS A 305 11.76 0.52 23.34
N THR A 306 12.14 0.90 22.11
CA THR A 306 11.28 1.56 21.12
C THR A 306 10.37 0.55 20.42
N ALA A 307 10.92 -0.64 20.09
CA ALA A 307 10.15 -1.75 19.55
C ALA A 307 9.05 -2.24 20.51
N PHE A 308 9.26 -2.13 21.84
CA PHE A 308 8.33 -2.51 22.91
C PHE A 308 7.49 -1.34 23.45
N SER A 309 7.88 -0.07 23.28
CA SER A 309 6.96 1.06 23.55
C SER A 309 5.84 1.16 22.51
N LEU A 310 6.07 0.63 21.31
CA LEU A 310 5.05 0.30 20.30
C LEU A 310 4.06 -0.80 20.76
N ILE A 311 4.41 -1.54 21.81
CA ILE A 311 3.75 -2.78 22.26
C ILE A 311 2.85 -2.54 23.48
N GLU A 312 3.05 -1.45 24.23
CA GLU A 312 2.19 -1.05 25.34
C GLU A 312 1.47 0.27 25.03
N GLY A 313 0.14 0.22 24.99
CA GLY A 313 -0.69 1.41 24.82
C GLY A 313 -0.45 2.40 25.97
N VAL A 314 0.39 3.41 25.72
CA VAL A 314 0.53 4.55 26.63
C VAL A 314 -0.81 5.29 26.61
N LYS A 315 -1.56 5.24 27.72
CA LYS A 315 -2.69 6.14 27.97
C LYS A 315 -2.17 7.57 28.05
N VAL A 316 -2.22 8.29 26.94
CA VAL A 316 -2.04 9.74 26.95
C VAL A 316 -3.36 10.35 27.44
N GLN A 317 -3.33 11.00 28.60
CA GLN A 317 -4.45 11.85 29.00
C GLN A 317 -4.62 12.96 27.95
N PRO A 318 -5.86 13.29 27.54
CA PRO A 318 -6.09 14.32 26.54
C PRO A 318 -5.47 15.63 27.03
N ARG A 319 -4.46 16.13 26.32
CA ARG A 319 -4.03 17.51 26.47
C ARG A 319 -5.23 18.37 26.09
N SER A 320 -5.70 19.18 27.04
CA SER A 320 -6.59 20.29 26.75
C SER A 320 -5.91 21.17 25.71
N VAL A 321 -6.37 21.09 24.47
CA VAL A 321 -5.94 22.00 23.41
C VAL A 321 -6.58 23.34 23.73
N GLY A 322 -5.77 24.26 24.25
CA GLY A 322 -6.13 25.66 24.36
C GLY A 322 -6.57 26.17 22.99
N ARG A 323 -7.70 26.90 22.97
CA ARG A 323 -8.24 27.60 21.80
C ARG A 323 -7.22 28.59 21.28
N GLU A 324 -6.36 28.19 20.36
CA GLU A 324 -5.69 29.12 19.45
C GLU A 324 -6.15 28.84 18.02
N VAL A 325 -6.95 29.78 17.52
CA VAL A 325 -7.37 29.85 16.13
C VAL A 325 -6.14 30.11 15.29
N PHE A 326 -5.67 29.10 14.56
CA PHE A 326 -4.56 29.26 13.63
C PHE A 326 -5.02 30.14 12.45
N ARG A 327 -4.47 31.35 12.34
CA ARG A 327 -4.60 32.18 11.13
C ARG A 327 -3.43 31.87 10.22
N LEU A 328 -3.72 31.65 8.93
CA LEU A 328 -2.72 31.54 7.88
C LEU A 328 -1.74 32.73 7.95
N PRO A 329 -0.41 32.51 7.96
CA PRO A 329 0.53 33.61 7.97
C PRO A 329 0.51 34.33 6.61
N LEU A 330 0.22 35.63 6.66
CA LEU A 330 0.59 36.57 5.59
C LEU A 330 2.10 36.84 5.71
N VAL A 331 2.85 36.53 4.65
CA VAL A 331 4.31 36.75 4.61
C VAL A 331 4.61 38.24 4.50
N GLY A 332 5.37 38.79 5.45
CA GLY A 332 6.02 40.10 5.31
C GLY A 332 6.20 40.91 6.60
N ARG A 333 7.26 40.62 7.36
CA ARG A 333 8.18 41.55 8.07
C ARG A 333 8.92 40.81 9.18
N MET A 334 10.25 40.76 9.09
CA MET A 334 11.11 40.42 10.22
C MET A 334 10.95 41.48 11.31
N ALA A 335 10.64 41.07 12.54
CA ALA A 335 10.77 41.90 13.72
C ALA A 335 11.82 41.28 14.64
N THR A 336 12.95 41.97 14.75
CA THR A 336 14.00 41.72 15.74
C THR A 336 13.48 42.07 17.13
N ALA A 337 13.48 41.12 18.07
CA ALA A 337 13.19 41.38 19.47
C ALA A 337 14.50 41.70 20.22
N SER A 338 14.60 42.91 20.75
CA SER A 338 15.66 43.32 21.68
C SER A 338 15.36 42.80 23.08
N VAL A 339 16.31 42.08 23.68
CA VAL A 339 16.27 41.73 25.10
C VAL A 339 17.17 42.71 25.85
N ALA A 340 16.58 43.49 26.74
CA ALA A 340 17.32 44.26 27.74
C ALA A 340 17.51 43.35 28.97
N GLY A 341 18.76 43.00 29.28
CA GLY A 341 19.16 42.30 30.49
C GLY A 341 20.49 42.88 31.00
N THR A 342 20.56 43.15 32.30
CA THR A 342 21.71 43.80 32.95
C THR A 342 22.92 42.88 33.09
N ALA A 343 24.12 43.45 33.18
CA ALA A 343 25.40 42.72 33.16
C ALA A 343 25.62 41.68 34.28
N ALA A 344 24.81 41.67 35.34
CA ALA A 344 24.88 40.66 36.40
C ALA A 344 24.22 39.31 36.03
N ASP A 345 23.29 39.30 35.07
CA ASP A 345 22.61 38.07 34.61
C ASP A 345 23.43 37.33 33.53
N ALA A 346 24.40 38.00 32.91
CA ALA A 346 25.19 37.44 31.82
C ALA A 346 26.23 36.42 32.29
N ASP A 347 26.88 36.68 33.43
CA ASP A 347 27.92 35.80 34.00
C ASP A 347 27.30 34.51 34.57
N GLU A 348 26.13 34.60 35.22
CA GLU A 348 25.43 33.44 35.78
C GLU A 348 24.85 32.52 34.68
N LEU A 349 24.47 33.11 33.55
CA LEU A 349 24.03 32.40 32.34
C LEU A 349 25.21 31.78 31.59
N LEU A 350 26.37 32.44 31.56
CA LEU A 350 27.61 31.88 31.02
C LEU A 350 28.08 30.66 31.82
N ASP A 351 28.06 30.73 33.15
CA ASP A 351 28.44 29.60 34.01
C ASP A 351 27.49 28.40 33.83
N HIS A 352 26.19 28.64 33.69
CA HIS A 352 25.22 27.59 33.36
C HIS A 352 25.48 26.96 31.99
N VAL A 353 25.75 27.77 30.97
CA VAL A 353 26.03 27.28 29.61
C VAL A 353 27.33 26.47 29.58
N VAL A 354 28.39 26.94 30.25
CA VAL A 354 29.67 26.22 30.35
C VAL A 354 29.51 24.91 31.12
N GLY A 355 28.73 24.90 32.22
CA GLY A 355 28.39 23.70 32.97
C GLY A 355 27.64 22.68 32.11
N TRP A 356 26.65 23.14 31.33
CA TRP A 356 25.89 22.30 30.44
C TRP A 356 26.74 21.74 29.29
N MET A 357 27.61 22.56 28.69
CA MET A 357 28.56 22.12 27.65
C MET A 357 29.53 21.05 28.17
N LYS A 358 29.99 21.17 29.42
CA LYS A 358 30.88 20.17 30.03
C LYS A 358 30.16 18.84 30.26
N GLN A 359 28.93 18.88 30.79
CA GLN A 359 28.10 17.69 30.96
C GLN A 359 27.75 17.04 29.62
N ALA A 360 27.45 17.84 28.60
CA ALA A 360 27.18 17.35 27.26
C ALA A 360 28.42 16.69 26.64
N SER A 361 29.61 17.26 26.82
CA SER A 361 30.86 16.68 26.33
C SER A 361 31.19 15.35 27.02
N GLU A 362 30.95 15.25 28.33
CA GLU A 362 31.15 14.00 29.09
C GLU A 362 30.14 12.93 28.67
N ALA A 363 28.89 13.31 28.42
CA ALA A 363 27.86 12.40 27.90
C ALA A 363 28.19 11.90 26.49
N ILE A 364 28.71 12.76 25.60
CA ILE A 364 29.13 12.37 24.25
C ILE A 364 30.29 11.37 24.33
N ALA A 365 31.30 11.62 25.16
CA ALA A 365 32.42 10.70 25.33
C ALA A 365 32.00 9.33 25.89
N GLN A 366 30.95 9.29 26.74
CA GLN A 366 30.39 8.05 27.24
C GLN A 366 29.61 7.30 26.14
N LEU A 367 28.84 8.02 25.33
CA LEU A 367 28.10 7.44 24.20
C LEU A 367 29.05 6.87 23.13
N GLU A 368 30.19 7.51 22.87
CA GLU A 368 31.23 6.99 21.98
C GLU A 368 31.79 5.65 22.47
N LYS A 369 32.10 5.53 23.77
CA LYS A 369 32.55 4.27 24.37
C LYS A 369 31.50 3.17 24.33
N ASP A 370 30.24 3.51 24.57
CA ASP A 370 29.14 2.55 24.49
C ASP A 370 28.88 2.11 23.04
N ALA A 371 29.08 2.99 22.06
CA ALA A 371 29.00 2.64 20.64
C ALA A 371 30.09 1.64 20.23
N ASP A 372 31.34 1.86 20.65
CA ASP A 372 32.45 0.93 20.39
C ASP A 372 32.20 -0.46 21.01
N ARG A 373 31.67 -0.50 22.24
CA ARG A 373 31.30 -1.77 22.90
C ARG A 373 30.21 -2.51 22.13
N LEU A 374 29.15 -1.80 21.72
CA LEU A 374 28.03 -2.40 20.99
C LEU A 374 28.43 -2.89 19.60
N GLU A 375 29.38 -2.21 18.95
CA GLU A 375 29.92 -2.66 17.65
C GLU A 375 30.67 -4.00 17.81
N GLN A 376 31.46 -4.16 18.87
CA GLN A 376 32.12 -5.43 19.19
C GLN A 376 31.12 -6.56 19.48
N GLU A 377 30.11 -6.31 20.33
CA GLU A 377 29.06 -7.30 20.63
C GLU A 377 28.28 -7.72 19.37
N LYS A 378 28.01 -6.77 18.47
CA LYS A 378 27.35 -7.04 17.18
C LYS A 378 28.20 -7.95 16.30
N ASP A 379 29.50 -7.72 16.21
CA ASP A 379 30.40 -8.54 15.40
C ASP A 379 30.50 -9.97 15.95
N GLU A 380 30.54 -10.14 17.28
CA GLU A 380 30.47 -11.45 17.92
C GLU A 380 29.15 -12.19 17.60
N GLN A 381 28.01 -11.49 17.67
CA GLN A 381 26.71 -12.07 17.33
C GLN A 381 26.60 -12.43 15.85
N ARG A 382 27.18 -11.64 14.94
CA ARG A 382 27.21 -11.96 13.50
C ARG A 382 27.98 -13.25 13.23
N VAL A 383 29.11 -13.45 13.91
CA VAL A 383 29.91 -14.67 13.81
C VAL A 383 29.10 -15.88 14.30
N GLN A 384 28.41 -15.75 15.44
CA GLN A 384 27.55 -16.82 15.98
C GLN A 384 26.39 -17.16 15.03
N LEU A 385 25.69 -16.16 14.50
CA LEU A 385 24.55 -16.36 13.61
C LEU A 385 24.98 -16.99 12.27
N SER A 386 26.13 -16.59 11.73
CA SER A 386 26.70 -17.21 10.52
C SER A 386 26.95 -18.70 10.73
N ALA A 387 27.54 -19.08 11.87
CA ALA A 387 27.77 -20.48 12.19
C ALA A 387 26.47 -21.30 12.35
N GLU A 388 25.40 -20.67 12.86
CA GLU A 388 24.10 -21.31 13.01
C GLU A 388 23.36 -21.47 11.66
N ILE A 389 23.47 -20.48 10.77
CA ILE A 389 22.96 -20.58 9.39
C ILE A 389 23.65 -21.73 8.65
N ASP A 390 24.97 -21.85 8.76
CA ASP A 390 25.72 -22.95 8.13
C ASP A 390 25.30 -24.32 8.67
N ARG A 391 25.06 -24.42 9.99
CA ARG A 391 24.54 -25.64 10.62
C ARG A 391 23.15 -26.02 10.09
N LEU A 392 22.23 -25.06 9.99
CA LEU A 392 20.87 -25.30 9.49
C LEU A 392 20.86 -25.64 7.99
N ALA A 393 21.73 -25.00 7.20
CA ALA A 393 21.90 -25.32 5.78
C ALA A 393 22.37 -26.77 5.59
N TRP A 394 23.28 -27.25 6.44
CA TRP A 394 23.72 -28.64 6.44
C TRP A 394 22.58 -29.61 6.75
N GLN A 395 21.82 -29.38 7.82
CA GLN A 395 20.66 -30.22 8.20
C GLN A 395 19.59 -30.26 7.10
N ARG A 396 19.32 -29.11 6.45
CA ARG A 396 18.35 -29.05 5.34
C ARG A 396 18.80 -29.93 4.16
N ASN A 397 20.08 -29.92 3.84
CA ASN A 397 20.62 -30.74 2.74
C ASN A 397 20.56 -32.24 3.07
N GLU A 398 20.76 -32.62 4.33
CA GLU A 398 20.62 -34.00 4.81
C GLU A 398 19.18 -34.51 4.64
N VAL A 399 18.18 -33.74 5.11
CA VAL A 399 16.75 -34.08 4.95
C VAL A 399 16.34 -34.13 3.47
N ALA A 400 16.88 -33.23 2.64
CA ALA A 400 16.61 -33.24 1.20
C ALA A 400 17.15 -34.51 0.52
N LEU A 401 18.30 -35.01 0.97
CA LEU A 401 18.88 -36.26 0.49
C LEU A 401 18.01 -37.47 0.88
N GLU A 402 17.56 -37.55 2.13
CA GLU A 402 16.67 -38.63 2.60
C GLU A 402 15.34 -38.65 1.83
N LEU A 403 14.72 -37.49 1.61
CA LEU A 403 13.49 -37.37 0.83
C LEU A 403 13.69 -37.84 -0.63
N SER A 404 14.86 -37.56 -1.21
CA SER A 404 15.18 -38.01 -2.57
C SER A 404 15.30 -39.53 -2.68
N ILE A 405 15.82 -40.19 -1.64
CA ILE A 405 15.93 -41.65 -1.56
C ILE A 405 14.53 -42.27 -1.42
N CYS A 406 13.68 -41.71 -0.55
CA CYS A 406 12.30 -42.17 -0.36
C CYS A 406 11.48 -42.08 -1.66
N ARG A 407 11.55 -40.95 -2.39
CA ARG A 407 10.82 -40.77 -3.66
C ARG A 407 11.24 -41.76 -4.74
N ARG A 408 12.54 -42.12 -4.81
CA ARG A 408 13.01 -43.16 -5.74
C ARG A 408 12.44 -44.54 -5.38
N SER A 409 12.44 -44.88 -4.09
CA SER A 409 11.87 -46.14 -3.60
C SER A 409 10.36 -46.25 -3.91
N GLU A 410 9.61 -45.16 -3.76
CA GLU A 410 8.18 -45.09 -4.09
C GLU A 410 7.91 -45.28 -5.59
N ALA A 411 8.69 -44.61 -6.45
CA ALA A 411 8.61 -44.77 -7.90
C ALA A 411 8.89 -46.23 -8.35
N ASP A 412 9.89 -46.87 -7.74
CA ASP A 412 10.23 -48.28 -8.01
C ASP A 412 9.14 -49.25 -7.53
N ALA A 413 8.38 -48.89 -6.49
CA ALA A 413 7.24 -49.68 -6.00
C ALA A 413 6.03 -49.55 -6.94
N LEU A 414 5.71 -48.34 -7.39
CA LEU A 414 4.65 -48.07 -8.36
C LEU A 414 4.89 -48.78 -9.70
N ALA A 415 6.13 -48.73 -10.22
CA ALA A 415 6.49 -49.43 -11.46
C ALA A 415 6.31 -50.96 -11.37
N ARG A 416 6.57 -51.56 -10.20
CA ARG A 416 6.33 -52.98 -9.94
C ARG A 416 4.85 -53.32 -9.85
N ALA A 417 4.03 -52.43 -9.28
CA ALA A 417 2.58 -52.59 -9.21
C ALA A 417 1.95 -52.57 -10.62
N ASP A 418 2.30 -51.58 -11.45
CA ASP A 418 1.83 -51.49 -12.85
C ASP A 418 2.19 -52.73 -13.67
N THR A 419 3.40 -53.25 -13.48
CA THR A 419 3.86 -54.47 -14.15
C THR A 419 3.02 -55.69 -13.74
N SER A 420 2.71 -55.79 -12.44
CA SER A 420 1.89 -56.87 -11.88
C SER A 420 0.44 -56.80 -12.36
N GLU A 421 -0.13 -55.59 -12.46
CA GLU A 421 -1.48 -55.37 -12.97
C GLU A 421 -1.60 -55.79 -14.45
N ARG A 422 -0.62 -55.41 -15.29
CA ARG A 422 -0.58 -55.85 -16.70
C ARG A 422 -0.53 -57.38 -16.83
N GLN A 423 0.33 -58.03 -16.04
CA GLN A 423 0.41 -59.50 -16.02
C GLN A 423 -0.91 -60.15 -15.60
N PHE A 424 -1.60 -59.56 -14.62
CA PHE A 424 -2.90 -60.05 -14.17
C PHE A 424 -3.98 -59.90 -15.26
N LEU A 425 -4.03 -58.76 -15.94
CA LEU A 425 -4.96 -58.52 -17.05
C LEU A 425 -4.72 -59.48 -18.22
N GLU A 426 -3.46 -59.75 -18.58
CA GLU A 426 -3.13 -60.76 -19.61
C GLU A 426 -3.58 -62.16 -19.21
N LEU A 427 -3.35 -62.56 -17.96
CA LEU A 427 -3.81 -63.84 -17.42
C LEU A 427 -5.34 -63.93 -17.45
N ALA A 428 -6.05 -62.88 -17.04
CA ALA A 428 -7.50 -62.82 -17.08
C ALA A 428 -8.04 -62.98 -18.51
N GLN A 429 -7.42 -62.32 -19.50
CA GLN A 429 -7.79 -62.49 -20.91
C GLN A 429 -7.52 -63.91 -21.42
N LYS A 430 -6.39 -64.52 -21.05
CA LYS A 430 -6.08 -65.93 -21.39
C LYS A 430 -7.12 -66.89 -20.79
N VAL A 431 -7.49 -66.69 -19.51
CA VAL A 431 -8.54 -67.47 -18.83
C VAL A 431 -9.89 -67.30 -19.52
N GLN A 432 -10.24 -66.07 -19.92
CA GLN A 432 -11.49 -65.81 -20.64
C GLN A 432 -11.53 -66.49 -22.01
N ARG A 433 -10.43 -66.42 -22.77
CA ARG A 433 -10.28 -67.14 -24.05
C ARG A 433 -10.43 -68.65 -23.85
N TRP A 434 -9.77 -69.20 -22.84
CA TRP A 434 -9.86 -70.62 -22.50
C TRP A 434 -11.29 -71.05 -22.12
N ARG A 435 -11.97 -70.29 -21.25
CA ARG A 435 -13.40 -70.51 -20.91
C ARG A 435 -14.32 -70.42 -22.12
N SER A 436 -13.96 -69.59 -23.10
CA SER A 436 -14.74 -69.42 -24.31
C SER A 436 -14.53 -70.52 -25.35
N HIS A 437 -13.50 -71.36 -25.17
CA HIS A 437 -13.11 -72.41 -26.11
C HIS A 437 -14.22 -73.47 -26.26
N PRO A 438 -14.56 -73.91 -27.50
CA PRO A 438 -15.70 -74.80 -27.75
C PRO A 438 -15.67 -76.09 -26.94
N LEU A 439 -14.50 -76.71 -26.80
CA LEU A 439 -14.31 -77.94 -26.02
C LEU A 439 -14.60 -77.75 -24.53
N VAL A 440 -14.21 -76.61 -23.96
CA VAL A 440 -14.45 -76.28 -22.55
C VAL A 440 -15.93 -75.99 -22.33
N LYS A 441 -16.59 -75.26 -23.24
CA LYS A 441 -18.05 -75.05 -23.20
C LYS A 441 -18.83 -76.35 -23.33
N MET A 442 -18.40 -77.27 -24.19
CA MET A 442 -19.01 -78.58 -24.39
C MET A 442 -18.85 -79.48 -23.17
N ALA A 443 -17.65 -79.56 -22.59
CA ALA A 443 -17.39 -80.31 -21.37
C ALA A 443 -18.16 -79.75 -20.16
N THR A 444 -18.33 -78.41 -20.08
CA THR A 444 -19.12 -77.76 -19.03
C THR A 444 -20.62 -78.08 -19.16
N LYS A 445 -21.14 -78.20 -20.40
CA LYS A 445 -22.53 -78.64 -20.67
C LYS A 445 -22.77 -80.11 -20.33
N LEU A 446 -21.75 -80.96 -20.47
CA LEU A 446 -21.80 -82.39 -20.14
C LEU A 446 -21.59 -82.69 -18.64
N GLY A 447 -21.49 -81.68 -17.78
CA GLY A 447 -21.36 -81.86 -16.33
C GLY A 447 -19.97 -82.28 -15.83
N LEU A 448 -18.95 -82.30 -16.71
CA LEU A 448 -17.57 -82.72 -16.40
C LEU A 448 -16.75 -81.61 -15.69
N ARG A 449 -17.38 -80.85 -14.78
CA ARG A 449 -16.78 -79.67 -14.15
C ARG A 449 -15.56 -79.96 -13.26
N ARG A 450 -15.35 -81.22 -12.84
CA ARG A 450 -14.19 -81.62 -12.01
C ARG A 450 -12.88 -81.74 -12.77
N PHE A 451 -12.92 -81.85 -14.10
CA PHE A 451 -11.70 -82.04 -14.91
C PHE A 451 -10.97 -80.72 -15.23
N PHE A 452 -11.59 -79.58 -14.92
CA PHE A 452 -11.21 -78.24 -15.40
C PHE A 452 -11.07 -77.18 -14.28
N ARG A 453 -11.18 -77.57 -13.01
CA ARG A 453 -10.74 -76.75 -11.87
C ARG A 453 -9.23 -76.92 -11.70
#